data_AF-A0A173ZUV3-F1
#
_entry.id   AF-A0A173ZUV3-F1
#
_cell.length_a   1.000
_cell.length_b   1.000
_cell.length_c   1.000
_cell.angle_alpha   90.00
_cell.angle_beta   90.00
_cell.angle_gamma   90.00
#
_symmetry.space_group_name_H-M   'P 1'
#
loop_
_entity.id
_entity.type
_entity.pdbx_description
1 polymer ?
#
loop_
_entity_poly.entity_id
_entity_poly.type
_entity_poly.pdbx_seq_one_letter_code
_entity_poly.pdbx_strand_id
1 'polypeptide(L)' 'MEQNIDVFDFTLSDEEMAAVTALDTKTSLFFRHDTPEAVDMFVGFIKERAGRE' A
#
# COMPACT_ATOMS: atom_id res chain seq x y z
N MET A 1 2.65 6.10 18.34
CA MET A 1 1.61 5.08 18.11
C MET A 1 0.25 5.50 18.67
N GLU A 2 0.22 6.19 19.81
CA GLU A 2 -1.01 6.70 20.46
C GLU A 2 -2.02 7.31 19.48
N GLN A 3 -1.61 8.29 18.67
CA GLN A 3 -2.50 8.97 17.72
C GLN A 3 -3.16 8.05 16.67
N ASN A 4 -2.50 6.99 16.20
CA ASN A 4 -3.08 6.08 15.20
C ASN A 4 -4.15 5.15 15.80
N ILE A 5 -4.15 5.00 17.12
CA ILE A 5 -5.11 4.18 17.87
C ILE A 5 -6.28 5.05 18.35
N ASP A 6 -6.04 6.32 18.64
CA ASP A 6 -7.04 7.28 19.11
C ASP A 6 -7.90 7.85 17.96
N VAL A 7 -8.71 7.00 17.33
CA VAL A 7 -9.55 7.34 16.16
C VAL A 7 -11.02 6.90 16.30
N PHE A 8 -11.44 6.49 17.49
CA PHE A 8 -12.76 5.88 17.72
C PHE A 8 -13.82 6.84 18.26
N ASP A 9 -13.45 8.08 18.55
CA ASP A 9 -14.29 9.12 19.15
C ASP A 9 -14.90 10.09 18.11
N PHE A 10 -14.67 9.84 16.82
CA PHE A 10 -15.27 10.59 15.72
C PHE A 10 -15.77 9.68 14.60
N THR A 11 -16.56 10.25 13.70
CA THR A 11 -17.03 9.61 12.47
C THR A 11 -16.92 10.60 11.32
N LEU A 12 -16.60 10.11 10.12
CA LEU A 12 -16.68 10.90 8.90
C LEU A 12 -18.13 10.96 8.40
N SER A 13 -18.53 12.13 7.93
CA SER A 13 -19.81 12.33 7.24
C SER A 13 -19.80 11.73 5.84
N ASP A 14 -20.98 11.58 5.23
CA ASP A 14 -21.11 11.06 3.85
C ASP A 14 -20.35 11.94 2.83
N GLU A 15 -20.34 13.25 3.04
CA GLU A 15 -19.65 14.23 2.19
C GLU A 15 -18.12 14.08 2.29
N GLU A 16 -17.60 13.87 3.50
CA GLU A 16 -16.17 13.62 3.74
C GLU A 16 -15.75 12.26 3.16
N MET A 17 -16.58 11.24 3.31
CA MET A 17 -16.36 9.92 2.70
C MET A 17 -16.33 9.99 1.16
N ALA A 18 -17.21 10.80 0.56
CA ALA A 18 -17.21 11.05 -0.88
C ALA A 18 -15.94 11.77 -1.33
N ALA A 19 -15.46 12.76 -0.57
CA ALA A 19 -14.22 13.47 -0.87
C ALA A 19 -13.00 12.55 -0.83
N VAL A 20 -12.91 11.64 0.14
CA VAL A 20 -11.83 10.63 0.22
C VAL A 20 -11.89 9.68 -0.97
N THR A 21 -13.08 9.22 -1.34
CA THR A 21 -13.27 8.31 -2.49
C THR A 21 -12.79 8.93 -3.80
N ALA A 22 -12.98 10.25 -3.98
CA ALA A 22 -12.54 10.97 -5.17
C ALA A 22 -11.01 11.04 -5.34
N LEU A 23 -10.23 10.71 -4.31
CA LEU A 23 -8.76 10.71 -4.36
C LEU A 23 -8.17 9.41 -4.93
N ASP A 24 -8.98 8.39 -5.26
CA ASP A 24 -8.49 7.12 -5.80
C ASP A 24 -7.77 7.31 -7.15
N THR A 25 -6.48 6.97 -7.18
CA THR A 25 -5.64 7.03 -8.39
C THR A 25 -5.61 5.71 -9.15
N LYS A 26 -6.21 4.64 -8.59
CA LYS A 26 -6.19 3.27 -9.11
C LYS A 26 -4.79 2.73 -9.40
N THR A 27 -3.78 3.32 -8.77
CA THR A 27 -2.38 3.06 -9.06
C THR A 27 -1.62 2.90 -7.75
N SER A 28 -0.85 1.82 -7.64
CA SER A 28 0.06 1.61 -6.52
C SER A 28 1.10 2.73 -6.46
N LEU A 29 1.37 3.27 -5.27
CA LEU A 29 2.42 4.26 -5.06
C LEU A 29 3.84 3.69 -5.17
N PHE A 30 3.97 2.35 -5.18
CA PHE A 30 5.27 1.67 -5.20
C PHE A 30 5.50 0.96 -6.54
N PHE A 31 4.76 -0.12 -6.79
CA PHE A 31 4.87 -0.91 -8.02
C PHE A 31 3.60 -1.72 -8.28
N ARG A 32 3.45 -2.17 -9.52
CA ARG A 32 2.39 -3.07 -9.97
C ARG A 32 2.76 -4.52 -9.67
N HIS A 33 1.99 -5.17 -8.81
CA HIS A 33 2.29 -6.53 -8.34
C HIS A 33 2.02 -7.61 -9.39
N ASP A 34 1.23 -7.28 -10.41
CA ASP A 34 0.77 -8.18 -11.47
C ASP A 34 1.74 -8.26 -12.66
N THR A 35 2.90 -7.59 -12.61
CA THR A 35 3.87 -7.62 -13.71
C THR A 35 4.99 -8.62 -13.45
N PRO A 36 5.55 -9.25 -14.51
CA PRO A 36 6.69 -10.14 -14.37
C PRO A 36 7.89 -9.49 -13.69
N GLU A 37 8.14 -8.20 -13.94
CA GLU A 37 9.29 -7.47 -13.40
C GLU A 37 9.19 -7.32 -11.87
N ALA A 38 7.99 -7.11 -11.33
CA ALA A 38 7.78 -7.05 -9.89
C ALA A 38 8.07 -8.41 -9.24
N VAL A 39 7.70 -9.51 -9.90
CA VAL A 39 8.01 -10.87 -9.44
C VAL A 39 9.53 -11.10 -9.47
N ASP A 40 10.21 -10.73 -10.54
CA ASP A 40 11.67 -10.86 -10.67
C ASP A 40 12.40 -10.08 -9.58
N MET A 41 11.94 -8.87 -9.25
CA MET A 41 12.46 -8.08 -8.13
C MET A 41 12.38 -8.83 -6.80
N PHE A 42 11.22 -9.43 -6.47
CA PHE A 42 11.08 -10.22 -5.23
C PHE A 42 11.92 -11.49 -5.24
N VAL A 43 12.02 -12.19 -6.37
CA VAL A 43 12.91 -13.35 -6.52
C VAL A 43 14.37 -12.94 -6.28
N GLY A 44 14.76 -11.75 -6.76
CA GLY A 44 16.07 -11.14 -6.46
C GLY A 44 16.33 -11.03 -4.96
N PHE A 45 15.40 -10.43 -4.20
CA PHE A 45 15.53 -10.30 -2.73
C PHE A 45 15.67 -11.66 -2.02
N ILE A 46 14.96 -12.70 -2.51
CA ILE A 46 15.06 -14.05 -1.97
C ILE A 46 16.44 -14.64 -2.24
N LYS A 47 16.96 -14.49 -3.46
CA LYS A 47 18.30 -14.99 -3.85
C LYS A 47 19.41 -14.33 -3.05
N GLU A 48 19.35 -13.00 -2.91
CA GLU A 48 20.27 -12.22 -2.08
C GLU A 48 20.27 -12.72 -0.64
N ARG A 49 19.08 -12.87 -0.05
CA ARG A 49 18.93 -13.38 1.32
C ARG A 49 19.42 -14.83 1.47
N ALA A 50 19.31 -15.64 0.42
CA ALA A 50 19.77 -17.03 0.41
C ALA A 50 21.29 -17.17 0.18
N GLY A 51 22.01 -16.07 -0.08
CA GLY A 51 23.44 -16.11 -0.43
C GLY A 51 23.72 -16.83 -1.76
N ARG A 52 22.76 -16.78 -2.68
CA ARG A 52 22.84 -17.41 -4.00
C ARG A 52 22.91 -16.31 -5.05
N GLU A 53 24.12 -15.91 -5.44
CA GLU A 53 24.35 -15.08 -6.65
C GLU A 53 24.36 -15.94 -7.91
#